data_AF-A0A7S0QYC8-F1
#
_entry.id   AF-A0A7S0QYC8-F1
#
_cell.length_a   1.000
_cell.length_b   1.000
_cell.length_c   1.000
_cell.angle_alpha   90.00
_cell.angle_beta   90.00
_cell.angle_gamma   90.00
#
_symmetry.space_group_name_H-M   'P 1'
#
loop_
_entity.id
_entity.type
_entity.pdbx_description
1 polymer ?
#
loop_
_entity_poly.entity_id
_entity_poly.type
_entity_poly.pdbx_seq_one_letter_code
_entity_poly.pdbx_strand_id
1 'polypeptide(L)'
;TQGNVTEEKTLADLDVISSLFNTLQVPKVFHTVGNHCLAASRAVLASELFQHHPNNAAYYSVRLEGKGRGWRLIVLDTMDMSTNPTCPSPEEAQRFIAAHPADQHLQMGLGGGRANGGIAANQICWLRALLAECEREGEWALVAMHHPATTGVAPLSHLVWNYTDVFEILTS
;
A
#
# COMPACT_ATOMS: atom_id res chain seq x y z
N THR A 1 -5.12 -9.08 15.84
CA THR A 1 -4.59 -8.16 16.86
C THR A 1 -4.55 -6.78 16.24
N GLN A 2 -5.15 -5.77 16.88
CA GLN A 2 -5.01 -4.39 16.42
C GLN A 2 -3.56 -3.97 16.70
N GLY A 3 -2.85 -3.42 15.72
CA GLY A 3 -1.45 -2.99 15.87
C GLY A 3 -1.33 -1.85 16.90
N ASN A 4 -0.09 -1.51 17.27
CA ASN A 4 0.16 -0.37 18.14
C ASN A 4 -0.41 0.94 17.52
N VAL A 5 -0.85 1.85 18.40
CA VAL A 5 -1.50 3.12 18.02
C VAL A 5 -0.74 4.35 18.50
N THR A 6 0.36 4.16 19.24
CA THR A 6 1.24 5.24 19.68
C THR A 6 2.53 5.22 18.88
N GLU A 7 3.08 6.39 18.60
CA GLU A 7 4.34 6.56 17.88
C GLU A 7 5.49 5.82 18.58
N GLU A 8 5.69 6.06 19.87
CA GLU A 8 6.76 5.43 20.67
C GLU A 8 6.77 3.89 20.55
N LYS A 9 5.60 3.26 20.71
CA LYS A 9 5.50 1.79 20.61
C LYS A 9 5.69 1.31 19.18
N THR A 10 5.23 2.07 18.19
CA THR A 10 5.40 1.74 16.78
C THR A 10 6.87 1.84 16.37
N LEU A 11 7.60 2.84 16.88
CA LEU A 11 9.05 2.97 16.66
C LEU A 11 9.83 1.84 17.34
N ALA A 12 9.46 1.47 18.57
CA ALA A 12 10.06 0.34 19.28
C ALA A 12 9.82 -0.99 18.54
N ASP A 13 8.60 -1.23 18.06
CA ASP A 13 8.29 -2.41 17.24
C ASP A 13 9.08 -2.40 15.92
N LEU A 14 9.15 -1.24 15.26
CA LEU A 14 9.87 -1.08 14.00
C LEU A 14 11.35 -1.42 14.18
N ASP A 15 11.99 -0.92 15.25
CA ASP A 15 13.39 -1.21 15.55
C ASP A 15 13.64 -2.71 15.80
N VAL A 16 12.78 -3.34 16.61
CA VAL A 16 12.86 -4.79 16.90
C VAL A 16 12.70 -5.62 15.62
N ILE A 17 11.71 -5.31 14.79
CA ILE A 17 11.41 -6.06 13.57
C ILE A 17 12.49 -5.83 12.51
N SER A 18 12.93 -4.59 12.31
CA SER A 18 14.04 -4.27 11.38
C SER A 18 15.33 -4.96 11.80
N SER A 19 15.64 -4.98 13.09
CA SER A 19 16.79 -5.71 13.63
C SER A 19 16.70 -7.20 13.35
N LEU A 20 15.51 -7.81 13.50
CA LEU A 20 15.29 -9.22 13.17
C LEU A 20 15.45 -9.48 11.67
N PHE A 21 14.89 -8.63 10.81
CA PHE A 21 15.06 -8.75 9.35
C PHE A 21 16.53 -8.70 8.95
N ASN A 22 17.35 -7.86 9.60
CA ASN A 22 18.80 -7.80 9.37
C ASN A 22 19.54 -9.10 9.73
N THR A 23 18.95 -9.95 10.57
CA THR A 23 19.51 -11.29 10.87
C THR A 23 19.11 -12.35 9.85
N LEU A 24 18.06 -12.12 9.06
CA LEU A 24 17.62 -13.07 8.05
C LEU A 24 18.58 -13.05 6.86
N GLN A 25 19.07 -14.23 6.47
CA GLN A 25 19.90 -14.39 5.28
C GLN A 25 19.03 -14.44 4.01
N VAL A 26 18.20 -13.41 3.83
CA VAL A 26 17.38 -13.23 2.63
C VAL A 26 18.00 -12.16 1.74
N PRO A 27 17.99 -12.34 0.40
CA PRO A 27 18.70 -11.44 -0.48
C PRO A 27 18.10 -10.03 -0.52
N LYS A 28 16.76 -9.91 -0.44
CA LYS A 28 16.01 -8.65 -0.45
C LYS A 28 14.71 -8.79 0.33
N VAL A 29 14.31 -7.72 1.00
CA VAL A 29 13.00 -7.57 1.66
C VAL A 29 12.29 -6.41 0.98
N PHE A 30 10.99 -6.57 0.72
CA PHE A 30 10.14 -5.54 0.13
C PHE A 30 9.02 -5.22 1.11
N HIS A 31 8.90 -3.96 1.49
CA HIS A 31 7.95 -3.49 2.49
C HIS A 31 6.70 -2.88 1.83
N THR A 32 5.54 -3.13 2.42
CA THR A 32 4.28 -2.42 2.14
C THR A 32 3.96 -1.49 3.32
N VAL A 33 3.22 -0.41 3.07
CA VAL A 33 2.76 0.49 4.13
C VAL A 33 1.31 0.16 4.49
N GLY A 34 1.11 -0.17 5.77
CA GLY A 34 -0.21 -0.31 6.37
C GLY A 34 -0.65 0.92 7.16
N ASN A 35 -1.93 0.98 7.50
CA ASN A 35 -2.51 2.06 8.29
C ASN A 35 -1.87 2.21 9.68
N HIS A 36 -1.51 1.10 10.34
CA HIS A 36 -0.81 1.11 11.63
C HIS A 36 0.64 1.59 11.54
N CYS A 37 1.31 1.41 10.40
CA CYS A 37 2.69 1.88 10.21
C CYS A 37 2.80 3.40 10.33
N LEU A 38 1.73 4.12 9.98
CA LEU A 38 1.72 5.58 9.93
C LEU A 38 1.74 6.26 11.31
N ALA A 39 1.64 5.49 12.41
CA ALA A 39 1.95 6.01 13.73
C ALA A 39 3.44 6.39 13.88
N ALA A 40 4.35 5.78 13.11
CA ALA A 40 5.76 6.19 13.04
C ALA A 40 6.01 7.39 12.11
N SER A 41 4.97 7.92 11.45
CA SER A 41 5.05 8.91 10.34
C SER A 41 5.66 8.37 9.04
N ARG A 42 5.27 8.97 7.91
CA ARG A 42 5.84 8.62 6.60
C ARG A 42 7.32 8.99 6.47
N ALA A 43 7.78 10.04 7.15
CA ALA A 43 9.17 10.48 7.08
C ALA A 43 10.12 9.42 7.64
N VAL A 44 9.76 8.81 8.77
CA VAL A 44 10.53 7.71 9.36
C VAL A 44 10.46 6.47 8.47
N LEU A 45 9.27 6.09 7.98
CA LEU A 45 9.17 4.93 7.08
C LEU A 45 10.00 5.13 5.80
N ALA A 46 10.04 6.35 5.27
CA ALA A 46 10.86 6.70 4.12
C ALA A 46 12.37 6.54 4.38
N SER A 47 12.87 6.98 5.54
CA SER A 47 14.29 6.83 5.90
C SER A 47 14.67 5.40 6.23
N GLU A 48 13.81 4.67 6.94
CA GLU A 48 14.15 3.34 7.44
C GLU A 48 13.89 2.24 6.40
N LEU A 49 12.77 2.29 5.69
CA LEU A 49 12.30 1.17 4.86
C LEU A 49 12.42 1.42 3.36
N PHE A 50 12.42 2.68 2.92
CA PHE A 50 12.33 3.01 1.49
C PHE A 50 13.53 3.79 0.94
N GLN A 51 14.58 3.98 1.72
CA GLN A 51 15.80 4.74 1.34
C GLN A 51 16.50 4.26 0.05
N HIS A 52 16.21 3.04 -0.40
CA HIS A 52 16.79 2.45 -1.62
C HIS A 52 15.86 2.52 -2.83
N HIS A 53 14.65 3.08 -2.67
CA HIS A 53 13.69 3.25 -3.76
C HIS A 53 13.73 4.68 -4.31
N PRO A 54 13.43 4.88 -5.61
CA PRO A 54 13.31 6.21 -6.18
C PRO A 54 12.38 7.11 -5.34
N ASN A 55 12.84 8.30 -5.01
CA ASN A 55 12.14 9.30 -4.20
C ASN A 55 11.74 8.85 -2.78
N ASN A 56 12.32 7.76 -2.27
CA ASN A 56 11.94 7.14 -0.99
C ASN A 56 10.42 6.90 -0.86
N ALA A 57 9.78 6.56 -1.99
CA ALA A 57 8.33 6.44 -2.08
C ALA A 57 7.81 5.10 -1.50
N ALA A 58 6.63 5.16 -0.91
CA ALA A 58 5.94 4.00 -0.32
C ALA A 58 5.27 3.07 -1.34
N TYR A 59 5.21 3.49 -2.61
CA TYR A 59 4.86 2.64 -3.75
C TYR A 59 6.00 2.69 -4.78
N TYR A 60 6.33 1.54 -5.35
CA TYR A 60 7.48 1.38 -6.23
C TYR A 60 7.38 0.11 -7.06
N SER A 61 8.27 -0.06 -8.03
CA SER A 61 8.40 -1.32 -8.77
C SER A 61 9.84 -1.76 -8.90
N VAL A 62 10.05 -3.07 -8.97
CA VAL A 62 11.37 -3.70 -9.10
C VAL A 62 11.26 -4.86 -10.08
N ARG A 63 12.17 -4.90 -11.07
CA ARG A 63 12.37 -6.12 -11.87
C ARG A 63 13.05 -7.17 -10.99
N LEU A 64 12.42 -8.32 -10.84
CA LEU A 64 13.01 -9.45 -10.12
C LEU A 64 13.89 -10.24 -11.07
N GLU A 65 15.11 -10.54 -10.62
CA GLU A 65 16.05 -11.36 -11.37
C GLU A 65 15.61 -12.83 -11.34
N GLY A 66 15.71 -13.51 -12.48
CA GLY A 66 15.35 -14.93 -12.60
C GLY A 66 15.74 -15.51 -13.95
N LYS A 67 15.73 -16.85 -14.05
CA LYS A 67 15.91 -17.56 -15.33
C LYS A 67 14.56 -17.69 -16.01
N GLY A 68 14.40 -17.12 -17.21
CA GLY A 68 13.18 -17.23 -18.02
C GLY A 68 12.44 -15.90 -18.17
N ARG A 69 11.11 -15.96 -18.19
CA ARG A 69 10.25 -14.76 -18.30
C ARG A 69 10.50 -13.83 -17.11
N GLY A 70 10.68 -12.54 -17.39
CA GLY A 70 10.90 -11.52 -16.36
C GLY A 70 9.71 -11.36 -15.43
N TRP A 71 9.97 -11.01 -14.17
CA TRP A 71 8.95 -10.68 -13.19
C TRP A 71 9.08 -9.22 -12.77
N ARG A 72 7.95 -8.54 -12.62
CA ARG A 72 7.85 -7.19 -12.07
C ARG A 72 7.13 -7.26 -10.74
N LEU A 73 7.84 -6.98 -9.65
CA LEU A 73 7.19 -6.65 -8.38
C LEU A 73 6.67 -5.22 -8.44
N ILE A 74 5.42 -5.03 -8.07
CA ILE A 74 4.73 -3.74 -7.96
C ILE A 74 4.19 -3.64 -6.54
N VAL A 75 4.68 -2.67 -5.77
CA VAL A 75 4.23 -2.42 -4.40
C VAL A 75 3.37 -1.17 -4.41
N LEU A 76 2.14 -1.30 -3.88
CA LEU A 76 1.17 -0.20 -3.80
C LEU A 76 1.07 0.37 -2.38
N ASP A 77 0.88 1.68 -2.32
CA ASP A 77 0.58 2.43 -1.12
C ASP A 77 -0.93 2.65 -1.03
N THR A 78 -1.59 1.76 -0.29
CA THR A 78 -3.03 1.83 -0.02
C THR A 78 -3.42 2.88 1.03
N MET A 79 -2.47 3.71 1.49
CA MET A 79 -2.69 4.84 2.38
C MET A 79 -2.37 6.19 1.71
N ASP A 80 -2.19 6.20 0.38
CA ASP A 80 -1.96 7.39 -0.46
C ASP A 80 -3.10 8.40 -0.31
N MET A 81 -4.33 7.88 -0.33
CA MET A 81 -5.54 8.61 0.02
C MET A 81 -6.07 8.08 1.36
N SER A 82 -6.02 8.83 2.45
CA SER A 82 -6.54 8.34 3.74
C SER A 82 -6.95 9.46 4.69
N THR A 83 -7.51 9.12 5.85
CA THR A 83 -7.75 10.11 6.92
C THR A 83 -6.48 10.44 7.73
N ASN A 84 -5.34 9.82 7.41
CA ASN A 84 -4.10 10.13 8.09
C ASN A 84 -3.67 11.59 7.75
N PRO A 85 -3.29 12.42 8.74
CA PRO A 85 -2.90 13.81 8.50
C PRO A 85 -1.71 13.98 7.55
N THR A 86 -0.87 12.95 7.41
CA THR A 86 0.31 12.94 6.54
C THR A 86 0.06 12.23 5.21
N CYS A 87 -1.18 11.89 4.87
CA CYS A 87 -1.47 11.23 3.60
C CYS A 87 -1.00 12.11 2.42
N PRO A 88 -0.40 11.52 1.36
CA PRO A 88 0.09 12.27 0.21
C PRO A 88 -1.00 13.02 -0.57
N SER A 89 -2.21 12.47 -0.59
CA SER A 89 -3.32 12.96 -1.42
C SER A 89 -4.55 13.38 -0.58
N PRO A 90 -4.42 14.40 0.30
CA PRO A 90 -5.47 14.75 1.26
C PRO A 90 -6.73 15.33 0.62
N GLU A 91 -6.60 16.09 -0.47
CA GLU A 91 -7.76 16.63 -1.19
C GLU A 91 -8.60 15.54 -1.85
N GLU A 92 -7.94 14.56 -2.48
CA GLU A 92 -8.61 13.39 -3.05
C GLU A 92 -9.29 12.58 -1.94
N ALA A 93 -8.64 12.41 -0.79
CA ALA A 93 -9.24 11.73 0.37
C ALA A 93 -10.52 12.41 0.83
N GLN A 94 -10.52 13.74 0.95
CA GLN A 94 -11.71 14.50 1.34
C GLN A 94 -12.84 14.34 0.32
N ARG A 95 -12.54 14.44 -0.98
CA ARG A 95 -13.54 14.23 -2.05
C ARG A 95 -14.10 12.81 -2.01
N PHE A 96 -13.24 11.81 -1.84
CA PHE A 96 -13.66 10.41 -1.80
C PHE A 96 -14.56 10.14 -0.60
N ILE A 97 -14.19 10.60 0.61
CA ILE A 97 -15.00 10.47 1.82
C ILE A 97 -16.36 11.15 1.66
N ALA A 98 -16.40 12.35 1.07
CA ALA A 98 -17.65 13.08 0.84
C ALA A 98 -18.57 12.37 -0.15
N ALA A 99 -18.00 11.70 -1.16
CA ALA A 99 -18.76 10.95 -2.17
C ALA A 99 -19.18 9.55 -1.71
N HIS A 100 -18.53 8.98 -0.68
CA HIS A 100 -18.76 7.61 -0.23
C HIS A 100 -19.12 7.55 1.26
N PRO A 101 -20.37 7.90 1.63
CA PRO A 101 -20.78 7.90 3.02
C PRO A 101 -20.79 6.48 3.61
N ALA A 102 -20.41 6.38 4.89
CA ALA A 102 -20.10 5.11 5.56
C ALA A 102 -21.30 4.17 5.77
N ASP A 103 -22.52 4.69 5.70
CA ASP A 103 -23.77 3.93 5.77
C ASP A 103 -24.07 3.16 4.46
N GLN A 104 -23.50 3.62 3.34
CA GLN A 104 -23.68 3.03 2.01
C GLN A 104 -22.42 2.28 1.54
N HIS A 105 -21.26 2.67 2.05
CA HIS A 105 -19.96 2.12 1.67
C HIS A 105 -19.29 1.49 2.89
N LEU A 106 -19.46 0.18 3.07
CA LEU A 106 -18.99 -0.55 4.26
C LEU A 106 -17.47 -0.51 4.44
N GLN A 107 -16.70 -0.34 3.36
CA GLN A 107 -15.25 -0.11 3.42
C GLN A 107 -14.88 1.25 4.02
N MET A 108 -15.84 2.19 4.06
CA MET A 108 -15.73 3.49 4.74
C MET A 108 -16.31 3.47 6.17
N GLY A 109 -16.84 2.31 6.59
CA GLY A 109 -17.52 2.09 7.87
C GLY A 109 -16.68 2.41 9.11
N LEU A 110 -17.38 2.68 10.23
CA LEU A 110 -16.76 2.77 11.56
C LEU A 110 -16.25 1.37 11.98
N GLY A 111 -15.07 1.31 12.60
CA GLY A 111 -14.47 0.05 13.07
C GLY A 111 -13.41 -0.55 12.15
N GLY A 112 -12.58 0.28 11.52
CA GLY A 112 -11.43 -0.13 10.70
C GLY A 112 -11.46 0.49 9.32
N GLY A 113 -12.61 0.49 8.64
CA GLY A 113 -12.76 0.99 7.28
C GLY A 113 -12.32 2.45 7.11
N ARG A 114 -12.79 3.34 7.99
CA ARG A 114 -12.35 4.75 8.00
C ARG A 114 -10.86 4.95 8.31
N ALA A 115 -10.22 3.98 8.98
CA ALA A 115 -8.79 4.00 9.27
C ALA A 115 -7.94 3.36 8.16
N ASN A 116 -8.57 2.74 7.16
CA ASN A 116 -7.90 2.31 5.93
C ASN A 116 -7.66 3.53 5.03
N GLY A 117 -7.28 3.26 3.79
CA GLY A 117 -7.14 4.27 2.75
C GLY A 117 -7.50 3.72 1.38
N GLY A 118 -7.29 4.56 0.38
CA GLY A 118 -7.38 4.29 -1.05
C GLY A 118 -6.09 4.63 -1.77
N ILE A 119 -6.13 4.40 -3.08
CA ILE A 119 -5.04 4.73 -4.01
C ILE A 119 -5.46 5.96 -4.81
N ALA A 120 -4.65 7.02 -4.81
CA ALA A 120 -4.98 8.27 -5.50
C ALA A 120 -4.79 8.16 -7.02
N ALA A 121 -5.34 9.12 -7.76
CA ALA A 121 -5.35 9.10 -9.23
C ALA A 121 -3.96 8.98 -9.86
N ASN A 122 -2.95 9.63 -9.26
CA ASN A 122 -1.56 9.56 -9.73
C ASN A 122 -1.01 8.13 -9.66
N GLN A 123 -1.23 7.43 -8.53
CA GLN A 123 -0.77 6.06 -8.35
C GLN A 123 -1.57 5.07 -9.22
N ILE A 124 -2.87 5.32 -9.44
CA ILE A 124 -3.70 4.56 -10.40
C ILE A 124 -3.16 4.69 -11.83
N CYS A 125 -2.87 5.92 -12.28
CA CYS A 125 -2.31 6.18 -13.60
C CYS A 125 -0.95 5.48 -13.77
N TRP A 126 -0.09 5.58 -12.75
CA TRP A 126 1.20 4.90 -12.71
C TRP A 126 1.06 3.38 -12.78
N LEU A 127 0.14 2.77 -12.02
CA LEU A 127 -0.11 1.33 -12.04
C LEU A 127 -0.55 0.86 -13.43
N ARG A 128 -1.50 1.56 -14.07
CA ARG A 128 -1.95 1.23 -15.43
C ARG A 128 -0.81 1.26 -16.44
N ALA A 129 0.01 2.32 -16.40
CA ALA A 129 1.17 2.45 -17.28
C ALA A 129 2.17 1.31 -17.07
N LEU A 130 2.40 0.91 -15.82
CA LEU A 130 3.34 -0.15 -15.47
C LEU A 130 2.84 -1.55 -15.87
N LEU A 131 1.55 -1.83 -15.74
CA LEU A 131 0.97 -3.09 -16.19
C LEU A 131 1.02 -3.21 -17.73
N ALA A 132 0.73 -2.13 -18.44
CA ALA A 132 0.89 -2.07 -19.90
C ALA A 132 2.37 -2.24 -20.33
N GLU A 133 3.31 -1.70 -19.55
CA GLU A 133 4.74 -1.97 -19.76
C GLU A 133 5.05 -3.46 -19.58
N CYS A 134 4.56 -4.09 -18.51
CA CYS A 134 4.78 -5.51 -18.26
C CYS A 134 4.24 -6.37 -19.41
N GLU A 135 3.04 -6.07 -19.91
CA GLU A 135 2.47 -6.78 -21.06
C GLU A 135 3.35 -6.63 -22.31
N ARG A 136 3.77 -5.39 -22.62
CA ARG A 136 4.62 -5.10 -23.79
C ARG A 136 5.98 -5.78 -23.71
N GLU A 137 6.57 -5.87 -22.53
CA GLU A 137 7.86 -6.53 -22.28
C GLU A 137 7.71 -8.06 -22.05
N GLY A 138 6.48 -8.57 -21.99
CA GLY A 138 6.19 -9.96 -21.68
C GLY A 138 6.60 -10.36 -20.26
N GLU A 139 6.62 -9.43 -19.31
CA GLU A 139 6.89 -9.66 -17.89
C GLU A 139 5.62 -10.13 -17.15
N TRP A 140 5.77 -10.96 -16.13
CA TRP A 140 4.70 -11.24 -15.17
C TRP A 140 4.67 -10.18 -14.08
N ALA A 141 3.49 -9.63 -13.78
CA ALA A 141 3.31 -8.68 -12.68
C ALA A 141 2.93 -9.39 -11.37
N LEU A 142 3.68 -9.14 -10.30
CA LEU A 142 3.35 -9.50 -8.93
C LEU A 142 3.00 -8.21 -8.18
N VAL A 143 1.75 -8.07 -7.75
CA VAL A 143 1.27 -6.86 -7.07
C VAL A 143 1.10 -7.12 -5.58
N ALA A 144 1.74 -6.31 -4.74
CA ALA A 144 1.69 -6.40 -3.28
C ALA A 144 1.13 -5.11 -2.67
N MET A 145 0.25 -5.25 -1.68
CA MET A 145 -0.41 -4.14 -0.99
C MET A 145 -0.89 -4.56 0.40
N HIS A 146 -1.12 -3.59 1.30
CA HIS A 146 -1.59 -3.87 2.66
C HIS A 146 -3.09 -4.17 2.72
N HIS A 147 -3.92 -3.33 2.11
CA HIS A 147 -5.38 -3.52 2.10
C HIS A 147 -5.82 -4.35 0.88
N PRO A 148 -6.62 -5.42 1.04
CA PRO A 148 -7.10 -6.21 -0.09
C PRO A 148 -7.96 -5.39 -1.06
N ALA A 149 -7.88 -5.73 -2.35
CA ALA A 149 -8.64 -5.07 -3.42
C ALA A 149 -9.82 -5.92 -3.94
N THR A 150 -10.07 -7.12 -3.40
CA THR A 150 -11.14 -8.00 -3.90
C THR A 150 -12.05 -8.48 -2.78
N THR A 151 -13.30 -8.78 -3.12
CA THR A 151 -14.28 -9.32 -2.17
C THR A 151 -14.07 -10.82 -1.97
N GLY A 152 -14.58 -11.37 -0.87
CA GLY A 152 -14.48 -12.81 -0.57
C GLY A 152 -13.15 -13.27 0.04
N VAL A 153 -12.12 -12.41 0.08
CA VAL A 153 -10.83 -12.71 0.74
C VAL A 153 -10.68 -12.03 2.12
N ALA A 154 -11.50 -11.02 2.40
CA ALA A 154 -11.54 -10.28 3.65
C ALA A 154 -12.93 -9.65 3.86
N PRO A 155 -13.28 -9.25 5.10
CA PRO A 155 -14.48 -8.43 5.33
C PRO A 155 -14.41 -7.13 4.53
N LEU A 156 -15.56 -6.62 4.06
CA LEU A 156 -15.62 -5.38 3.26
C LEU A 156 -14.98 -4.17 3.96
N SER A 157 -15.05 -4.13 5.30
CA SER A 157 -14.42 -3.09 6.11
C SER A 157 -12.88 -3.10 6.10
N HIS A 158 -12.24 -4.12 5.55
CA HIS A 158 -10.78 -4.25 5.45
C HIS A 158 -10.26 -3.91 4.05
N LEU A 159 -11.16 -3.71 3.08
CA LEU A 159 -10.76 -3.42 1.71
C LEU A 159 -10.19 -2.01 1.58
N VAL A 160 -9.36 -1.83 0.56
CA VAL A 160 -8.94 -0.51 0.08
C VAL A 160 -10.18 0.29 -0.37
N TRP A 161 -10.21 1.60 -0.13
CA TRP A 161 -11.43 2.41 -0.32
C TRP A 161 -12.02 2.31 -1.73
N ASN A 162 -11.16 2.40 -2.74
CA ASN A 162 -11.49 2.25 -4.15
C ASN A 162 -11.17 0.84 -4.69
N TYR A 163 -11.51 -0.21 -3.92
CA TYR A 163 -11.22 -1.61 -4.29
C TYR A 163 -11.77 -2.01 -5.66
N THR A 164 -12.94 -1.49 -6.06
CA THR A 164 -13.52 -1.78 -7.36
C THR A 164 -12.60 -1.33 -8.49
N ASP A 165 -12.13 -0.08 -8.46
CA ASP A 165 -11.21 0.47 -9.47
C ASP A 165 -9.90 -0.34 -9.53
N VAL A 166 -9.35 -0.67 -8.36
CA VAL A 166 -8.10 -1.44 -8.26
C VAL A 166 -8.29 -2.86 -8.78
N PHE A 167 -9.39 -3.52 -8.45
CA PHE A 167 -9.70 -4.87 -8.94
C PHE A 167 -9.86 -4.90 -10.45
N GLU A 168 -10.58 -3.94 -11.02
CA GLU A 168 -10.76 -3.82 -12.47
C GLU A 168 -9.41 -3.63 -13.19
N ILE A 169 -8.52 -2.81 -12.64
CA ILE A 169 -7.16 -2.62 -13.20
C ILE A 169 -6.35 -3.91 -13.18
N LEU A 170 -6.46 -4.70 -12.10
CA LEU A 170 -5.66 -5.91 -11.94
C LEU A 170 -6.20 -7.11 -12.74
N THR A 171 -7.41 -7.00 -13.28
CA THR A 171 -8.09 -8.08 -14.00
C THR A 171 -8.41 -7.75 -15.46
N SER A 172 -8.08 -6.54 -15.92
CA SER A 172 -8.12 -6.14 -17.33
C SER A 172 -6.97 -6.73 -18.12
#